data_AF-A0AAX2SFZ3-F1
#
_entry.id   AF-A0AAX2SFZ3-F1
#
_cell.length_a   1.000
_cell.length_b   1.000
_cell.length_c   1.000
_cell.angle_alpha   90.00
_cell.angle_beta   90.00
_cell.angle_gamma   90.00
#
_symmetry.space_group_name_H-M   'P 1'
#
loop_
_entity.id
_entity.type
_entity.pdbx_description
1 polymer ?
#
loop_
_entity_poly.entity_id
_entity_poly.type
_entity_poly.pdbx_seq_one_letter_code
_entity_poly.pdbx_strand_id
1 'polypeptide(L)'
;MSTPLKTKIQVPRSRDLEVDGVKYNRASSSRSSFEMFAWLFMRMSGVLLIVLVFGHLFVNLMVGEGVHAVDFGFVGGKWANPFWQVWDLVMLWLAMLHGTNGMRTIIDDYAARSTTRFWLKVLLFVASAFVILLGTMVIFTFDPCPAGADPSLLPSFCPAQ
;
A
#
# COMPACT_ATOMS: atom_id res chain seq x y z
N MET A 1 42.30 46.92 -14.07
CA MET A 1 42.25 45.84 -15.08
C MET A 1 41.55 44.66 -14.43
N SER A 2 40.27 44.45 -14.73
CA SER A 2 39.44 43.42 -14.09
C SER A 2 39.65 42.10 -14.84
N THR A 3 40.17 41.09 -14.15
CA THR A 3 40.37 39.75 -14.72
C THR A 3 39.02 39.17 -15.14
N PRO A 4 38.83 38.71 -16.39
CA PRO A 4 37.55 38.16 -16.82
C PRO A 4 37.28 36.84 -16.10
N LEU A 5 36.10 36.71 -15.50
CA LEU A 5 35.64 35.46 -14.89
C LEU A 5 35.47 34.41 -15.99
N LYS A 6 36.41 33.46 -16.03
CA LYS A 6 36.37 32.33 -16.97
C LYS A 6 35.19 31.44 -16.60
N THR A 7 34.15 31.44 -17.41
CA THR A 7 32.97 30.58 -17.22
C THR A 7 33.42 29.12 -17.29
N LYS A 8 33.49 28.44 -16.14
CA LYS A 8 33.68 26.98 -16.11
C LYS A 8 32.37 26.33 -16.51
N ILE A 9 32.27 25.91 -17.77
CA ILE A 9 31.19 25.03 -18.22
C ILE A 9 31.43 23.67 -17.55
N GLN A 10 30.72 23.41 -16.46
CA GLN A 10 30.75 22.10 -15.80
C GLN A 10 29.85 21.14 -16.58
N VAL A 11 30.38 19.96 -16.91
CA VAL A 11 29.64 18.91 -17.61
C VAL A 11 28.48 18.46 -16.71
N PRO A 12 27.23 18.30 -17.19
CA PRO A 12 26.06 17.94 -16.37
C PRO A 12 26.13 16.60 -15.61
N ARG A 13 27.26 15.90 -15.68
CA ARG A 13 27.49 14.60 -15.04
C ARG A 13 28.95 14.36 -14.67
N SER A 14 29.76 15.40 -14.44
CA SER A 14 31.07 15.16 -13.84
C SER A 14 30.86 14.61 -12.43
N ARG A 15 31.58 13.54 -12.09
CA ARG A 15 31.55 12.95 -10.74
C ARG A 15 32.40 13.78 -9.78
N ASP A 16 32.46 15.08 -10.03
CA ASP A 16 33.25 16.03 -9.26
C ASP A 16 32.48 16.22 -7.97
N LEU A 17 33.04 15.66 -6.90
CA LEU A 17 32.55 15.85 -5.55
C LEU A 17 33.01 17.21 -4.98
N GLU A 18 33.49 18.11 -5.83
CA GLU A 18 34.03 19.41 -5.45
C GLU A 18 33.49 20.47 -6.41
N VAL A 19 32.65 21.35 -5.90
CA VAL A 19 32.21 22.56 -6.60
C VAL A 19 32.68 23.73 -5.74
N ASP A 20 33.40 24.67 -6.36
CA ASP A 20 33.98 25.85 -5.70
C ASP A 20 34.82 25.55 -4.44
N GLY A 21 35.57 24.44 -4.43
CA GLY A 21 36.46 24.06 -3.32
C GLY A 21 35.75 23.41 -2.12
N VAL A 22 34.42 23.25 -2.17
CA VAL A 22 33.65 22.53 -1.16
C VAL A 22 33.55 21.06 -1.55
N LYS A 23 34.25 20.20 -0.81
CA LYS A 23 34.19 18.75 -1.01
C LYS A 23 32.90 18.18 -0.43
N TYR A 24 31.98 17.80 -1.30
CA TYR A 24 30.79 17.03 -0.97
C TYR A 24 31.20 15.57 -0.74
N ASN A 25 31.32 15.18 0.52
CA ASN A 25 31.28 13.77 0.88
C ASN A 25 29.83 13.28 0.74
N ARG A 26 29.35 13.12 -0.51
CA ARG A 26 28.27 12.17 -0.75
C ARG A 26 28.85 10.80 -0.45
N ALA A 27 28.66 10.35 0.79
CA ALA A 27 28.90 8.96 1.13
C ALA A 27 28.21 8.14 0.03
N SER A 28 29.00 7.39 -0.73
CA SER A 28 28.47 6.37 -1.63
C SER A 28 27.86 5.32 -0.71
N SER A 29 26.65 5.58 -0.19
CA SER A 29 25.91 4.58 0.55
C SER A 29 25.90 3.35 -0.34
N SER A 30 26.37 2.22 0.19
CA SER A 30 26.25 0.90 -0.44
C SER A 30 25.01 0.88 -1.33
N ARG A 31 25.18 0.64 -2.64
CA ARG A 31 24.09 0.67 -3.63
C ARG A 31 23.09 -0.45 -3.31
N SER A 32 22.26 -0.21 -2.30
CA SER A 32 21.10 -1.03 -2.02
C SER A 32 20.09 -0.74 -3.12
N SER A 33 19.76 -1.74 -3.91
CA SER A 33 18.70 -1.67 -4.91
C SER A 33 17.30 -1.53 -4.30
N PHE A 34 17.19 -1.42 -2.97
CA PHE A 34 15.93 -1.31 -2.26
C PHE A 34 15.05 -0.16 -2.75
N GLU A 35 15.59 1.05 -2.90
CA GLU A 35 14.79 2.19 -3.40
C GLU A 35 14.33 1.97 -4.85
N MET A 36 15.13 1.28 -5.67
CA MET A 36 14.73 0.91 -7.03
C MET A 36 13.59 -0.11 -7.02
N PHE A 37 13.68 -1.14 -6.18
CA PHE A 37 12.61 -2.14 -6.03
C PHE A 37 11.34 -1.53 -5.45
N ALA A 38 11.45 -0.67 -4.43
CA ALA A 38 10.33 0.05 -3.84
C ALA A 38 9.68 0.98 -4.88
N TRP A 39 10.49 1.67 -5.69
CA TRP A 39 10.00 2.49 -6.78
C TRP A 39 9.23 1.66 -7.82
N LEU A 40 9.81 0.56 -8.31
CA LEU A 40 9.17 -0.34 -9.27
C LEU A 40 7.87 -0.92 -8.70
N PHE A 41 7.90 -1.36 -7.44
CA PHE A 41 6.73 -1.87 -6.74
C PHE A 41 5.58 -0.85 -6.75
N MET A 42 5.82 0.44 -6.44
CA MET A 42 4.76 1.46 -6.45
C MET A 42 4.10 1.60 -7.83
N ARG A 43 4.84 1.45 -8.93
CA ARG A 43 4.28 1.60 -10.28
C ARG A 43 3.44 0.38 -10.66
N MET A 44 4.00 -0.81 -10.48
CA MET A 44 3.33 -2.05 -10.83
C MET A 44 2.10 -2.30 -9.95
N SER A 45 2.23 -2.09 -8.64
CA SER A 45 1.09 -2.20 -7.71
C SER A 45 0.03 -1.15 -7.99
N GLY A 46 0.40 0.09 -8.34
CA GLY A 46 -0.56 1.14 -8.67
C GLY A 46 -1.44 0.77 -9.87
N VAL A 47 -0.85 0.25 -10.95
CA VAL A 47 -1.61 -0.20 -12.13
C VAL A 47 -2.57 -1.33 -11.78
N LEU A 48 -2.09 -2.32 -11.02
CA LEU A 48 -2.93 -3.45 -10.60
C LEU A 48 -4.04 -3.01 -9.63
N LEU A 49 -3.74 -2.10 -8.71
CA LEU A 49 -4.70 -1.55 -7.74
C LEU A 49 -5.82 -0.76 -8.41
N ILE A 50 -5.59 -0.12 -9.56
CA ILE A 50 -6.68 0.52 -10.32
C ILE A 50 -7.76 -0.53 -10.62
N VAL A 51 -7.38 -1.67 -11.21
CA VAL A 51 -8.37 -2.71 -11.53
C VAL A 51 -9.02 -3.28 -10.27
N LEU A 52 -8.23 -3.61 -9.26
CA LEU A 52 -8.72 -4.23 -8.02
C LEU A 52 -9.68 -3.34 -7.25
N VAL A 53 -9.29 -2.09 -7.02
CA VAL A 53 -10.06 -1.13 -6.21
C VAL A 53 -11.30 -0.67 -6.97
N PHE A 54 -11.20 -0.33 -8.26
CA PHE A 54 -12.40 0.05 -9.01
C PHE A 54 -13.38 -1.10 -9.17
N GLY A 55 -12.90 -2.33 -9.42
CA GLY A 55 -13.78 -3.51 -9.45
C GLY A 55 -14.46 -3.74 -8.11
N HIS A 56 -13.72 -3.62 -7.00
CA HIS A 56 -14.30 -3.70 -5.66
C HIS A 56 -15.35 -2.61 -5.43
N LEU A 57 -15.04 -1.34 -5.65
CA LEU A 57 -15.99 -0.24 -5.46
C LEU A 57 -17.23 -0.40 -6.36
N PHE A 58 -17.05 -0.79 -7.62
CA PHE A 58 -18.16 -0.96 -8.55
C PHE A 58 -19.13 -2.04 -8.10
N VAL A 59 -18.64 -3.22 -7.72
CA VAL A 59 -19.49 -4.34 -7.29
C VAL A 59 -20.21 -4.02 -5.98
N ASN A 60 -19.58 -3.30 -5.06
CA ASN A 60 -20.20 -2.97 -3.77
C ASN A 60 -21.14 -1.74 -3.84
N LEU A 61 -20.95 -0.82 -4.80
CA LEU A 61 -21.69 0.45 -4.82
C LEU A 61 -22.67 0.60 -5.99
N MET A 62 -22.43 -0.06 -7.13
CA MET A 62 -23.19 0.17 -8.37
C MET A 62 -24.04 -1.04 -8.82
N VAL A 63 -23.80 -2.23 -8.26
CA VAL A 63 -24.52 -3.45 -8.63
C VAL A 63 -25.62 -3.74 -7.60
N GLY A 64 -26.76 -4.26 -8.05
CA GLY A 64 -27.90 -4.57 -7.18
C GLY A 64 -28.47 -3.31 -6.51
N GLU A 65 -28.68 -3.36 -5.20
CA GLU A 65 -29.14 -2.22 -4.39
C GLU A 65 -27.99 -1.30 -3.93
N GLY A 66 -26.78 -1.50 -4.46
CA GLY A 66 -25.58 -0.73 -4.11
C GLY A 66 -25.22 -0.85 -2.63
N VAL A 67 -24.85 0.27 -2.00
CA VAL A 67 -24.40 0.30 -0.60
C VAL A 67 -25.43 -0.23 0.40
N HIS A 68 -26.73 -0.16 0.06
CA HIS A 68 -27.81 -0.61 0.93
C HIS A 68 -27.91 -2.13 1.03
N ALA A 69 -27.32 -2.87 0.08
CA ALA A 69 -27.22 -4.33 0.14
C ALA A 69 -26.02 -4.83 0.96
N VAL A 70 -25.12 -3.95 1.42
CA VAL A 70 -23.89 -4.38 2.10
C VAL A 70 -24.20 -4.77 3.55
N ASP A 71 -24.47 -6.04 3.76
CA ASP A 71 -24.67 -6.67 5.06
C ASP A 71 -23.82 -7.95 5.21
N PHE A 72 -24.00 -8.69 6.32
CA PHE A 72 -23.30 -9.95 6.56
C PHE A 72 -23.57 -10.99 5.46
N GLY A 73 -24.81 -11.08 4.98
CA GLY A 73 -25.21 -12.05 3.97
C GLY A 73 -24.60 -11.75 2.60
N PHE A 74 -24.50 -10.48 2.24
CA PHE A 74 -23.80 -10.04 1.03
C PHE A 74 -22.30 -10.35 1.08
N VAL A 75 -21.62 -10.05 2.19
CA VAL A 75 -20.19 -10.38 2.37
C VAL A 75 -19.99 -11.89 2.36
N GLY A 76 -20.83 -12.63 3.09
CA GLY A 76 -20.76 -14.09 3.15
C GLY A 76 -21.04 -14.75 1.79
N GLY A 77 -21.99 -14.23 1.02
CA GLY A 77 -22.26 -14.70 -0.34
C GLY A 77 -21.10 -14.45 -1.29
N LYS A 78 -20.43 -13.29 -1.19
CA LYS A 78 -19.20 -13.04 -1.97
C LYS A 78 -18.09 -13.99 -1.56
N TRP A 79 -17.80 -14.09 -0.27
CA TRP A 79 -16.69 -14.91 0.23
C TRP A 79 -16.97 -16.41 0.22
N ALA A 80 -18.21 -16.86 -0.06
CA ALA A 80 -18.49 -18.24 -0.42
C ALA A 80 -17.87 -18.66 -1.76
N ASN A 81 -17.53 -17.69 -2.63
CA ASN A 81 -16.77 -17.93 -3.85
C ASN A 81 -15.27 -17.58 -3.63
N PRO A 82 -14.34 -18.54 -3.78
CA PRO A 82 -12.90 -18.32 -3.60
C PRO A 82 -12.30 -17.20 -4.45
N PHE A 83 -12.91 -16.90 -5.60
CA PHE A 83 -12.49 -15.79 -6.46
C PHE A 83 -12.47 -14.46 -5.69
N TRP A 84 -13.52 -14.16 -4.94
CA TRP A 84 -13.63 -12.90 -4.19
C TRP A 84 -12.69 -12.87 -2.98
N GLN A 85 -12.46 -14.01 -2.33
CA GLN A 85 -11.47 -14.11 -1.26
C GLN A 85 -10.06 -13.77 -1.77
N VAL A 86 -9.65 -14.33 -2.91
CA VAL A 86 -8.35 -14.03 -3.53
C VAL A 86 -8.29 -12.57 -4.00
N TRP A 87 -9.36 -12.05 -4.60
CA TRP A 87 -9.44 -10.65 -5.02
C TRP A 87 -9.22 -9.68 -3.85
N ASP A 88 -9.97 -9.86 -2.76
CA ASP A 88 -9.89 -9.01 -1.58
C ASP A 88 -8.56 -9.21 -0.82
N LEU A 89 -8.00 -10.43 -0.79
CA LEU A 89 -6.69 -10.69 -0.20
C LEU A 89 -5.56 -9.98 -0.97
N VAL A 90 -5.52 -10.13 -2.29
CA VAL A 90 -4.49 -9.49 -3.13
C VAL A 90 -4.60 -7.97 -3.01
N MET A 91 -5.82 -7.43 -3.04
CA MET A 91 -6.06 -6.01 -2.85
C MET A 91 -5.63 -5.52 -1.46
N LEU A 92 -5.97 -6.24 -0.38
CA LEU A 92 -5.55 -5.91 0.99
C LEU A 92 -4.03 -5.77 1.05
N TRP A 93 -3.30 -6.79 0.59
CA TRP A 93 -1.84 -6.79 0.64
C TRP A 93 -1.24 -5.70 -0.22
N LEU A 94 -1.68 -5.57 -1.47
CA LEU A 94 -1.15 -4.55 -2.37
C LEU A 94 -1.47 -3.14 -1.90
N ALA A 95 -2.71 -2.86 -1.48
CA ALA A 95 -3.14 -1.54 -1.05
C ALA A 95 -2.41 -1.11 0.22
N MET A 96 -2.29 -2.02 1.20
CA MET A 96 -1.55 -1.73 2.43
C MET A 96 -0.07 -1.51 2.14
N LEU A 97 0.61 -2.41 1.44
CA LEU A 97 2.04 -2.24 1.12
C LEU A 97 2.32 -1.00 0.28
N HIS A 98 1.45 -0.70 -0.71
CA HIS A 98 1.53 0.52 -1.52
C HIS A 98 1.35 1.78 -0.67
N GLY A 99 0.31 1.82 0.16
CA GLY A 99 0.03 2.92 1.08
C GLY A 99 1.14 3.12 2.12
N THR A 100 1.67 2.03 2.69
CA THR A 100 2.78 2.07 3.66
C THR A 100 4.05 2.64 3.03
N ASN A 101 4.40 2.21 1.81
CA ASN A 101 5.59 2.76 1.15
C ASN A 101 5.37 4.22 0.73
N GLY A 102 4.18 4.61 0.29
CA GLY A 102 3.82 6.01 0.03
C GLY A 102 3.93 6.88 1.29
N MET A 103 3.34 6.44 2.41
CA MET A 103 3.43 7.18 3.66
C MET A 103 4.85 7.23 4.22
N ARG A 104 5.67 6.20 4.01
CA ARG A 104 7.10 6.23 4.36
C ARG A 104 7.77 7.42 3.68
N THR A 105 7.57 7.60 2.37
CA THR A 105 8.11 8.73 1.61
C THR A 105 7.61 10.07 2.17
N ILE A 106 6.30 10.19 2.42
CA ILE A 106 5.73 11.41 3.01
C ILE A 106 6.33 11.71 4.39
N ILE A 107 6.49 10.71 5.25
CA ILE A 107 7.11 10.90 6.57
C ILE A 107 8.58 11.36 6.41
N ASP A 108 9.31 10.78 5.46
CA ASP A 108 10.70 11.17 5.20
C ASP A 108 10.83 12.62 4.71
N ASP A 109 9.86 13.09 3.94
CA ASP A 109 9.86 14.45 3.35
C ASP A 109 9.34 15.52 4.33
N TYR A 110 8.35 15.19 5.16
CA TYR A 110 7.66 16.19 6.00
C TYR A 110 8.08 16.18 7.48
N ALA A 111 8.61 15.07 8.02
CA ALA A 111 9.05 15.03 9.42
C ALA A 111 10.47 15.61 9.59
N ALA A 112 10.54 16.86 10.06
CA ALA A 112 11.80 17.58 10.23
C ALA A 112 12.73 17.00 11.31
N ARG A 113 12.18 16.51 12.43
CA ARG A 113 12.95 15.94 13.55
C ARG A 113 13.16 14.44 13.36
N SER A 114 14.38 13.96 13.57
CA SER A 114 14.75 12.54 13.45
C SER A 114 13.94 11.64 14.39
N THR A 115 13.72 12.07 15.64
CA THR A 115 12.93 11.32 16.63
C THR A 115 11.47 11.19 16.18
N THR A 116 10.86 12.26 15.68
CA THR A 116 9.47 12.23 15.19
C THR A 116 9.35 11.29 13.98
N ARG A 117 10.27 11.39 13.02
CA ARG A 117 10.33 10.52 11.85
C ARG A 117 10.46 9.05 12.22
N PHE A 118 11.30 8.73 13.20
CA PHE A 118 11.47 7.37 13.72
C PHE A 118 10.14 6.81 14.26
N TRP A 119 9.49 7.53 15.19
CA TRP A 119 8.25 7.06 15.81
C TRP A 119 7.08 6.98 14.81
N LEU A 120 6.98 7.92 13.88
CA LEU A 120 5.96 7.87 12.82
C LEU A 120 6.13 6.62 11.94
N LYS A 121 7.37 6.25 11.60
CA LYS A 121 7.64 5.02 10.84
C LYS A 121 7.34 3.77 11.64
N VAL A 122 7.71 3.73 12.92
CA VAL A 122 7.38 2.60 13.82
C VAL A 122 5.86 2.42 13.87
N LEU A 123 5.11 3.49 14.13
CA LEU A 123 3.66 3.45 14.16
C LEU A 123 3.08 2.98 12.83
N LEU A 124 3.57 3.53 11.72
CA LEU A 124 3.13 3.15 10.37
C LEU A 124 3.33 1.65 10.11
N PHE A 125 4.52 1.11 10.39
CA PHE A 125 4.81 -0.30 10.13
C PHE A 125 4.02 -1.23 11.06
N VAL A 126 3.87 -0.89 12.34
CA VAL A 126 3.08 -1.68 13.30
C VAL A 126 1.60 -1.68 12.91
N ALA A 127 1.02 -0.52 12.61
CA ALA A 127 -0.37 -0.42 12.18
C ALA A 127 -0.61 -1.16 10.86
N SER A 128 0.31 -1.04 9.90
CA SER A 128 0.19 -1.72 8.61
C SER A 128 0.27 -3.25 8.78
N ALA A 129 1.21 -3.75 9.57
CA ALA A 129 1.32 -5.17 9.87
C ALA A 129 0.07 -5.69 10.60
N PHE A 130 -0.43 -4.93 11.58
CA PHE A 130 -1.66 -5.28 12.29
C PHE A 130 -2.85 -5.42 11.35
N VAL A 131 -3.09 -4.43 10.47
CA VAL A 131 -4.21 -4.46 9.51
C VAL A 131 -4.06 -5.60 8.51
N ILE A 132 -2.85 -5.84 7.98
CA ILE A 132 -2.61 -6.96 7.05
C ILE A 132 -2.90 -8.29 7.72
N LEU A 133 -2.38 -8.52 8.94
CA LEU A 133 -2.57 -9.77 9.67
C LEU A 133 -4.02 -9.98 10.08
N LEU A 134 -4.66 -8.97 10.65
CA LEU A 134 -6.06 -9.03 11.06
C LEU A 134 -6.98 -9.24 9.84
N GLY A 135 -6.77 -8.49 8.76
CA GLY A 135 -7.57 -8.64 7.54
C GLY A 135 -7.37 -10.01 6.88
N THR A 136 -6.13 -10.51 6.82
CA THR A 136 -5.84 -11.86 6.31
C THR A 136 -6.49 -12.93 7.17
N MET A 137 -6.41 -12.80 8.51
CA MET A 137 -7.11 -13.70 9.43
C MET A 137 -8.61 -13.70 9.14
N VAL A 138 -9.25 -12.52 9.10
CA VAL A 138 -10.69 -12.39 8.86
C VAL A 138 -11.10 -13.06 7.55
N ILE A 139 -10.37 -12.87 6.45
CA ILE A 139 -10.69 -13.50 5.15
C ILE A 139 -10.71 -15.04 5.26
N PHE A 140 -9.75 -15.63 5.99
CA PHE A 140 -9.61 -17.09 6.06
C PHE A 140 -10.38 -17.75 7.21
N THR A 141 -10.77 -16.99 8.23
CA THR A 141 -11.55 -17.49 9.38
C THR A 141 -13.02 -17.09 9.31
N PHE A 142 -13.45 -16.37 8.27
CA PHE A 142 -14.85 -16.03 8.09
C PHE A 142 -15.66 -17.26 7.70
N ASP A 143 -16.67 -17.56 8.50
CA ASP A 143 -17.65 -18.61 8.21
C ASP A 143 -18.94 -17.96 7.70
N PRO A 144 -19.32 -18.15 6.42
CA PRO A 144 -20.57 -17.62 5.89
C PRO A 144 -21.81 -18.33 6.45
N CYS A 145 -21.65 -19.52 7.05
CA CYS A 145 -22.74 -20.36 7.57
C CYS A 145 -22.41 -20.86 8.99
N PRO A 146 -22.30 -19.96 9.98
CA PRO A 146 -21.89 -20.32 11.33
C PRO A 146 -22.84 -21.33 11.97
N ALA A 147 -22.28 -22.35 12.63
CA ALA A 147 -23.03 -23.38 13.31
C ALA A 147 -23.90 -22.79 14.43
N GLY A 148 -25.19 -23.16 14.48
CA GLY A 148 -26.13 -22.70 15.51
C GLY A 148 -26.65 -21.28 15.35
N ALA A 149 -26.44 -20.65 14.19
CA ALA A 149 -27.12 -19.41 13.84
C ALA A 149 -28.61 -19.65 13.56
N ASP A 150 -29.45 -18.65 13.84
CA ASP A 150 -30.88 -18.71 13.54
C ASP A 150 -31.08 -18.93 12.03
N PRO A 151 -31.76 -20.00 11.60
CA PRO A 151 -31.99 -20.29 10.18
C PRO A 151 -32.69 -19.16 9.42
N SER A 152 -33.44 -18.29 10.11
CA SER A 152 -34.08 -17.12 9.50
C SER A 152 -33.11 -15.98 9.17
N LEU A 153 -31.90 -16.00 9.76
CA LEU A 153 -30.85 -15.01 9.54
C LEU A 153 -29.73 -15.52 8.61
N LEU A 154 -29.77 -16.81 8.26
CA LEU A 154 -28.77 -17.42 7.37
C LEU A 154 -29.08 -17.11 5.91
N PRO A 155 -28.05 -16.81 5.10
CA PRO A 155 -28.22 -16.69 3.65
C PRO A 155 -28.75 -17.97 3.02
N SER A 156 -29.57 -17.84 1.96
CA SER A 156 -30.23 -18.97 1.28
C SER A 156 -29.29 -20.00 0.64
N PHE A 157 -28.01 -19.69 0.49
CA PHE A 157 -27.00 -20.63 -0.01
C PHE A 157 -26.41 -21.52 1.10
N CYS A 158 -26.66 -21.21 2.38
CA CYS A 158 -26.23 -22.07 3.47
C CYS A 158 -27.03 -23.38 3.44
N PRO A 159 -26.37 -24.54 3.62
CA PRO A 159 -27.09 -25.80 3.73
C PRO A 159 -28.02 -25.75 4.94
N ALA A 160 -29.21 -26.37 4.82
CA ALA A 160 -30.07 -26.59 5.97
C ALA A 160 -29.28 -27.42 7.00
N GLN A 161 -28.98 -26.81 8.16
CA GLN A 161 -28.32 -27.48 9.28
C GLN A 161 -29.32 -28.38 10.04
#